data_AF-A0A183FZV5-F1
#
_entry.id   AF-A0A183FZV5-F1
#
_cell.length_a   1.000
_cell.length_b   1.000
_cell.length_c   1.000
_cell.angle_alpha   90.00
_cell.angle_beta   90.00
_cell.angle_gamma   90.00
#
_symmetry.space_group_name_H-M   'P 1'
#
loop_
_entity.id
_entity.type
_entity.pdbx_description
1 polymer ?
#
loop_
_entity_poly.entity_id
_entity_poly.type
_entity_poly.pdbx_seq_one_letter_code
_entity_poly.pdbx_strand_id
1 'polypeptide(L)' 'MNFKAIVNEIEEMGRRLALIHSQRFKKVLIFDNAAPHREQVSTDKLAQLGYVHMPHPPYSLDISPCD' A
#
# COMPACT_ATOMS: atom_id res chain seq x y z
N MET A 1 14.62 -0.29 1.09
CA MET A 1 13.74 -1.19 1.87
C MET A 1 13.63 -2.53 1.14
N ASN A 2 13.46 -3.67 1.83
CA ASN A 2 13.12 -4.94 1.17
C ASN A 2 11.60 -5.19 1.23
N PHE A 3 11.07 -6.05 0.36
CA PHE A 3 9.62 -6.33 0.30
C PHE A 3 9.05 -6.80 1.66
N LYS A 4 9.81 -7.60 2.42
CA LYS A 4 9.38 -8.11 3.73
C LYS A 4 9.13 -6.97 4.72
N ALA A 5 9.98 -5.95 4.72
CA ALA A 5 9.79 -4.76 5.54
C ALA A 5 8.54 -3.98 5.11
N ILE A 6 8.29 -3.84 3.81
CA ILE A 6 7.09 -3.18 3.27
C ILE A 6 5.81 -3.92 3.68
N VAL A 7 5.79 -5.25 3.62
CA VAL A 7 4.63 -6.03 4.07
C VAL A 7 4.36 -5.81 5.57
N ASN A 8 5.41 -5.81 6.40
CA ASN A 8 5.25 -5.57 7.82
C ASN A 8 4.70 -4.16 8.10
N GLU A 9 5.18 -3.15 7.38
CA GLU A 9 4.67 -1.77 7.47
C GLU A 9 3.19 -1.67 7.09
N ILE A 10 2.76 -2.33 6.01
CA ILE A 10 1.35 -2.35 5.58
C ILE A 10 0.46 -3.00 6.65
N GLU A 11 0.92 -4.08 7.29
CA GLU A 11 0.19 -4.72 8.39
C GLU A 11 0.07 -3.81 9.61
N GLU A 12 1.16 -3.14 9.97
CA GLU A 12 1.23 -2.21 11.09
C GLU A 12 0.31 -1.00 10.87
N MET A 13 0.39 -0.38 9.69
CA MET A 13 -0.56 0.65 9.26
C MET A 13 -2.01 0.17 9.27
N GLY A 14 -2.28 -1.06 8.81
CA GLY A 14 -3.62 -1.64 8.86
C GLY A 14 -4.17 -1.78 10.27
N ARG A 15 -3.33 -2.13 11.25
CA ARG A 15 -3.72 -2.18 12.67
C ARG A 15 -4.01 -0.79 13.21
N ARG A 16 -3.16 0.21 12.92
CA ARG A 16 -3.39 1.59 13.34
C ARG A 16 -4.67 2.17 12.73
N LEU A 17 -4.90 1.93 11.44
CA LEU A 17 -6.08 2.43 10.75
C LEU A 17 -7.38 1.85 11.35
N ALA A 18 -7.36 0.60 11.80
CA ALA A 18 -8.51 -0.02 12.46
C ALA A 18 -8.86 0.61 13.82
N LEU A 19 -7.91 1.31 14.47
CA LEU A 19 -8.17 2.05 15.71
C LEU A 19 -8.85 3.40 15.44
N ILE A 20 -8.65 3.98 14.25
CA ILE A 20 -9.08 5.34 13.92
C ILE A 20 -10.34 5.32 13.05
N HIS A 21 -10.48 4.34 12.16
CA HIS A 21 -11.57 4.27 11.19
C HIS A 21 -12.34 2.95 11.25
N SER A 22 -13.65 3.04 11.04
CA SER A 22 -14.51 1.87 10.83
C SER A 22 -14.10 1.13 9.55
N GLN A 23 -14.15 -0.20 9.58
CA GLN A 23 -13.84 -1.07 8.44
C GLN A 23 -14.80 -0.93 7.25
N ARG A 24 -15.80 -0.04 7.34
CA ARG A 24 -16.81 0.20 6.29
C ARG A 24 -16.27 1.00 5.09
N PHE A 25 -15.12 1.66 5.24
CA PHE A 25 -14.52 2.43 4.14
C PHE A 25 -13.60 1.56 3.29
N LYS A 26 -13.69 1.76 1.97
CA LYS A 26 -12.77 1.13 1.03
C LYS A 26 -11.38 1.71 1.24
N LYS A 27 -10.40 0.84 1.49
CA LYS A 27 -9.01 1.23 1.64
C LYS A 27 -8.34 1.23 0.28
N VAL A 28 -7.78 2.38 -0.12
CA VAL A 28 -7.04 2.54 -1.36
C VAL A 28 -5.62 2.92 -1.00
N LEU A 29 -4.64 2.26 -1.62
CA LEU A 29 -3.22 2.53 -1.41
C LEU A 29 -2.59 2.97 -2.73
N ILE A 30 -1.82 4.06 -2.69
CA ILE A 30 -0.97 4.57 -3.76
C ILE A 30 0.48 4.44 -3.28
N PHE A 31 1.35 3.90 -4.11
CA PHE A 31 2.80 3.91 -3.93
C PHE A 31 3.49 3.96 -5.29
N ASP A 32 4.78 4.30 -5.30
CA ASP A 32 5.59 4.41 -6.51
C ASP A 32 5.89 3.05 -7.18
N ASN A 33 6.48 3.08 -8.36
CA ASN A 33 6.82 1.85 -9.10
C ASN A 33 8.15 1.19 -8.68
N ALA A 34 8.69 1.46 -7.49
CA ALA A 34 9.93 0.84 -7.05
C ALA A 34 9.79 -0.68 -6.98
N ALA A 35 10.89 -1.38 -7.31
CA ALA A 35 10.94 -2.85 -7.38
C ALA A 35 10.30 -3.57 -6.17
N PRO A 36 10.59 -3.21 -4.91
CA PRO A 36 10.05 -3.96 -3.77
C PRO A 36 8.55 -3.70 -3.52
N HIS A 37 7.99 -2.61 -4.06
CA HIS A 37 6.55 -2.33 -3.99
C HIS A 37 5.75 -3.10 -5.04
N ARG A 38 6.38 -3.43 -6.17
CA ARG A 38 5.77 -4.19 -7.29
C ARG A 38 5.84 -5.70 -7.12
N GLU A 39 6.48 -6.21 -6.08
CA GLU A 39 6.53 -7.65 -5.82
C GLU A 39 5.12 -8.23 -5.64
N GLN A 40 4.86 -9.38 -6.27
CA GLN A 40 3.55 -10.03 -6.23
C GLN A 40 3.07 -10.28 -4.79
N VAL A 41 3.99 -10.66 -3.90
CA VAL A 41 3.68 -10.92 -2.50
C VAL A 41 3.15 -9.67 -1.78
N SER A 42 3.63 -8.47 -2.14
CA SER A 42 3.09 -7.21 -1.64
C SER A 42 1.65 -7.00 -2.13
N THR A 43 1.38 -7.34 -3.39
CA THR A 43 0.04 -7.19 -4.00
C THR A 43 -0.98 -8.18 -3.42
N ASP A 44 -0.58 -9.45 -3.23
CA ASP A 44 -1.41 -10.48 -2.58
C ASP A 44 -1.75 -10.10 -1.14
N LYS A 45 -0.77 -9.53 -0.43
CA LYS A 45 -0.99 -9.08 0.95
C LYS A 45 -1.98 -7.91 1.01
N LEU A 46 -1.89 -6.96 0.07
CA LEU A 46 -2.85 -5.86 -0.03
C LEU A 46 -4.27 -6.39 -0.24
N ALA A 47 -4.44 -7.36 -1.14
CA ALA A 47 -5.72 -8.02 -1.36
C ALA A 47 -6.26 -8.70 -0.09
N GLN A 48 -5.42 -9.45 0.65
CA GLN A 48 -5.80 -10.10 1.92
C GLN A 48 -6.26 -9.09 2.98
N LEU A 49 -5.64 -7.92 3.02
CA LEU A 49 -5.96 -6.86 3.99
C LEU A 49 -7.11 -5.93 3.52
N GLY A 50 -7.66 -6.19 2.32
CA GLY A 50 -8.76 -5.42 1.73
C GLY A 50 -8.34 -4.07 1.15
N TYR A 51 -7.06 -3.89 0.84
CA TYR A 51 -6.57 -2.69 0.14
C TYR A 51 -6.66 -2.88 -1.37
N VAL A 52 -7.12 -1.83 -2.04
CA VAL A 52 -7.03 -1.72 -3.50
C VAL A 52 -5.80 -0.91 -3.84
N HIS A 53 -4.88 -1.50 -4.61
CA HIS A 53 -3.77 -0.77 -5.19
C HIS A 53 -4.26 0.10 -6.36
N MET A 54 -3.97 1.39 -6.30
CA MET A 54 -4.27 2.32 -7.38
C MET A 54 -3.08 2.39 -8.34
N PRO A 55 -3.27 2.17 -9.65
CA PRO A 55 -2.17 2.17 -10.61
C PRO A 55 -1.41 3.49 -10.58
N HIS A 56 -0.08 3.42 -10.44
CA HIS A 56 0.80 4.56 -10.53
C HIS A 56 1.55 4.55 -11.87
N PRO A 57 1.49 5.59 -12.71
CA PRO A 57 2.32 5.68 -13.91
C PRO A 57 3.83 5.80 -13.58
N PRO A 58 4.73 5.34 -14.46
CA PRO A 58 6.18 5.49 -14.24
C PRO A 58 6.59 6.96 -14.16
N TYR A 59 7.57 7.27 -13.29
CA TYR A 59 8.22 8.59 -13.18
C TYR A 59 7.27 9.78 -13.02
N SER A 60 6.12 9.56 -12.38
CA SER A 60 5.09 10.58 -12.21
C SER A 60 5.13 11.12 -10.78
N LEU A 61 6.06 12.03 -10.54
CA LEU A 61 6.25 12.65 -9.22
C LEU A 61 5.06 13.52 -8.84
N ASP A 62 4.57 14.29 -9.81
CA ASP A 62 3.53 15.32 -9.63
C ASP A 62 2.16 14.78 -9.18
N ILE A 63 1.97 13.46 -9.18
CA ILE A 63 0.72 12.80 -8.78
C ILE A 63 0.82 12.05 -7.45
N SER A 64 2.02 11.91 -6.91
CA SER A 64 2.24 11.28 -5.62
C SER A 64 2.13 12.33 -4.52
N PRO A 65 1.18 12.22 -3.58
CA PRO A 65 1.04 13.19 -2.49
C PRO A 65 2.14 13.09 -1.42
N CYS A 66 3.00 12.07 -1.51
CA CYS A 66 4.05 11.78 -0.55
C CYS A 66 5.45 12.10 -1.06
N ASP A 67 5.57 12.62 -2.29
CA ASP A 67 6.83 13.15 -2.84
C ASP A 67 6.81 14.70 -2.79
#